data_AF-A0A5D3KAU8-F1
#
_entry.id   AF-A0A5D3KAU8-F1
#
_cell.length_a   1.000
_cell.length_b   1.000
_cell.length_c   1.000
_cell.angle_alpha   90.00
_cell.angle_beta   90.00
_cell.angle_gamma   90.00
#
_symmetry.space_group_name_H-M   'P 1'
#
loop_
_entity.id
_entity.type
_entity.pdbx_description
1 polymer ?
#
loop_
_entity_poly.entity_id
_entity_poly.type
_entity_poly.pdbx_seq_one_letter_code
_entity_poly.pdbx_strand_id
1 'polypeptide(L)'
;MITGLDHIVALVRDIGAAKAAYQTLLGRAPAWQNSGEGADRVLFTLDNLTLELMAPSGFTATADRMRALLDDQEGVLASLCFRVADMSKMHRRLDRVALKPDPVAEVESSDAATGAALHWKRTRAATELTRGVRMFFLELAEERPKSVAIDVAPIDGLDHIVITTEDSDRAAALYGARLGLDLALDRSHHDWGQLMFFRCGDLIVEVVRRPVAGGDSLHDRLWGLSWRVADIDATRARLLAAGLDVTEVRNGRKPGTRIMTVRNGTCGIQTVLLERSPKPVE
;
A
#
# COMPACT_ATOMS: atom_id res chain seq x y z
N MET A 1 -17.61 -7.29 -5.37
CA MET A 1 -16.34 -7.55 -6.07
C MET A 1 -15.36 -6.45 -5.71
N ILE A 2 -14.05 -6.72 -5.79
CA ILE A 2 -13.01 -5.71 -5.53
C ILE A 2 -13.03 -4.67 -6.66
N THR A 3 -13.03 -3.38 -6.30
CA THR A 3 -13.02 -2.28 -7.27
C THR A 3 -11.69 -1.52 -7.31
N GLY A 4 -10.84 -1.73 -6.31
CA GLY A 4 -9.52 -1.13 -6.21
C GLY A 4 -8.86 -1.43 -4.88
N LEU A 5 -7.67 -0.87 -4.68
CA LEU A 5 -7.05 -0.83 -3.36
C LEU A 5 -7.56 0.42 -2.64
N ASP A 6 -8.16 0.22 -1.48
CA ASP A 6 -8.69 1.31 -0.68
C ASP A 6 -7.55 2.05 0.05
N HIS A 7 -6.75 1.28 0.80
CA HIS A 7 -5.59 1.80 1.49
C HIS A 7 -4.53 0.73 1.74
N ILE A 8 -3.33 1.21 2.07
CA ILE A 8 -2.22 0.41 2.57
C ILE A 8 -1.89 0.90 3.97
N VAL A 9 -1.76 -0.03 4.92
CA VAL A 9 -1.33 0.31 6.29
C VAL A 9 0.18 0.14 6.39
N ALA A 10 0.88 1.24 6.67
CA ALA A 10 2.27 1.24 7.07
C ALA A 10 2.33 1.44 8.58
N LEU A 11 2.79 0.41 9.30
CA LEU A 11 3.13 0.55 10.71
C LEU A 11 4.45 1.30 10.81
N VAL A 12 4.53 2.26 11.72
CA VAL A 12 5.69 3.11 11.96
C VAL A 12 5.93 3.28 13.46
N ARG A 13 7.17 3.53 13.87
CA ARG A 13 7.49 3.72 15.31
C ARG A 13 6.91 4.98 15.92
N ASP A 14 7.01 6.10 15.19
CA ASP A 14 6.64 7.43 15.66
C ASP A 14 5.75 8.10 14.61
N ILE A 15 4.52 8.42 15.00
CA ILE A 15 3.53 8.98 14.07
C ILE A 15 3.89 10.41 13.62
N GLY A 16 4.52 11.20 14.48
CA GLY A 16 4.90 12.59 14.20
C GLY A 16 6.05 12.65 13.20
N ALA A 17 7.10 11.86 13.44
CA ALA A 17 8.23 11.73 12.53
C ALA A 17 7.80 11.14 11.18
N ALA A 18 6.98 10.09 11.19
CA ALA A 18 6.48 9.48 9.96
C ALA A 18 5.57 10.43 9.17
N LYS A 19 4.69 11.19 9.84
CA LYS A 19 3.89 12.25 9.20
C LYS A 19 4.79 13.28 8.51
N ALA A 20 5.80 13.81 9.19
CA ALA A 20 6.70 14.80 8.61
C ALA A 20 7.49 14.23 7.41
N ALA A 21 7.98 13.00 7.54
CA ALA A 21 8.70 12.30 6.46
C ALA A 21 7.80 12.11 5.23
N TYR A 22 6.57 11.62 5.41
CA TYR A 22 5.65 11.40 4.29
C TYR A 22 5.04 12.69 3.72
N GLN A 23 4.87 13.75 4.51
CA GLN A 23 4.56 15.07 3.96
C GLN A 23 5.66 15.54 3.00
N THR A 24 6.92 15.36 3.40
CA THR A 24 8.09 15.69 2.57
C THR A 24 8.17 14.80 1.35
N LEU A 25 8.02 13.48 1.49
CA LEU A 25 8.06 12.55 0.35
C LEU A 25 6.95 12.85 -0.67
N LEU A 26 5.70 12.92 -0.20
CA LEU A 26 4.52 13.03 -1.05
C LEU A 26 4.30 14.44 -1.59
N GLY A 27 4.86 15.48 -0.95
CA GLY A 27 4.55 16.88 -1.28
C GLY A 27 3.09 17.25 -0.97
N ARG A 28 2.48 16.58 0.02
CA ARG A 28 1.06 16.71 0.37
C ARG A 28 0.83 16.81 1.87
N ALA A 29 -0.21 17.52 2.28
CA ALA A 29 -0.71 17.52 3.65
C ALA A 29 -1.51 16.25 3.97
N PRO A 30 -1.52 15.78 5.24
CA PRO A 30 -2.40 14.70 5.63
C PRO A 30 -3.88 15.11 5.45
N ALA A 31 -4.70 14.17 5.03
CA ALA A 31 -6.14 14.39 4.84
C ALA A 31 -6.98 14.01 6.06
N TRP A 32 -6.42 13.17 6.95
CA TRP A 32 -7.10 12.68 8.14
C TRP A 32 -6.11 12.34 9.24
N GLN A 33 -6.47 12.58 10.49
CA GLN A 33 -5.67 12.21 11.66
C GLN A 33 -6.58 11.78 12.80
N ASN A 34 -6.28 10.65 13.43
CA ASN A 34 -7.04 10.21 14.59
C ASN A 34 -6.22 9.33 15.53
N SER A 35 -6.64 9.32 16.80
CA SER A 35 -6.02 8.54 17.87
C SER A 35 -7.09 7.69 18.53
N GLY A 36 -6.76 6.43 18.85
CA GLY A 36 -7.70 5.53 19.51
C GLY A 36 -7.33 4.06 19.34
N GLU A 37 -7.90 3.21 20.20
CA GLU A 37 -7.69 1.76 20.19
C GLU A 37 -6.21 1.32 20.29
N GLY A 38 -5.39 2.14 20.94
CA GLY A 38 -3.96 1.87 21.09
C GLY A 38 -3.11 2.24 19.88
N ALA A 39 -3.60 3.10 18.98
CA ALA A 39 -2.83 3.59 17.85
C ALA A 39 -3.14 5.03 17.47
N ASP A 40 -2.10 5.74 17.01
CA ASP A 40 -2.19 7.03 16.36
C ASP A 40 -2.10 6.83 14.85
N ARG A 41 -2.91 7.55 14.09
CA ARG A 41 -3.07 7.36 12.64
C ARG A 41 -3.02 8.68 11.90
N VAL A 42 -2.39 8.64 10.72
CA VAL A 42 -2.32 9.76 9.77
C VAL A 42 -2.54 9.20 8.37
N LEU A 43 -3.51 9.75 7.64
CA LEU A 43 -3.83 9.30 6.29
C LEU A 43 -3.40 10.34 5.25
N PHE A 44 -2.80 9.84 4.18
CA PHE A 44 -2.56 10.58 2.95
C PHE A 44 -3.41 9.98 1.82
N THR A 45 -4.48 10.66 1.45
CA THR A 45 -5.40 10.21 0.39
C THR A 45 -4.96 10.78 -0.95
N LEU A 46 -4.46 9.93 -1.83
CA LEU A 46 -4.01 10.27 -3.18
C LEU A 46 -5.13 10.05 -4.20
N ASP A 47 -4.82 10.09 -5.50
CA ASP A 47 -5.84 9.96 -6.54
C ASP A 47 -6.49 8.58 -6.61
N ASN A 48 -5.75 7.50 -6.26
CA ASN A 48 -6.21 6.13 -6.45
C ASN A 48 -6.14 5.22 -5.21
N LEU A 49 -5.63 5.70 -4.07
CA LEU A 49 -5.70 5.02 -2.77
C LEU A 49 -5.39 5.99 -1.62
N THR A 50 -5.46 5.48 -0.39
CA THR A 50 -4.95 6.13 0.81
C THR A 50 -3.72 5.40 1.38
N LEU A 51 -2.67 6.12 1.76
CA LEU A 51 -1.63 5.61 2.64
C LEU A 51 -2.04 5.89 4.09
N GLU A 52 -2.23 4.85 4.89
CA GLU A 52 -2.48 4.98 6.33
C GLU A 52 -1.17 4.69 7.08
N LEU A 53 -0.60 5.73 7.70
CA LEU A 53 0.46 5.57 8.68
C LEU A 53 -0.18 5.28 10.03
N MET A 54 0.34 4.28 10.74
CA MET A 54 -0.19 3.87 12.03
C MET A 54 0.96 3.59 13.00
N ALA A 55 0.94 4.23 14.16
CA ALA A 55 1.94 4.01 15.22
C ALA A 55 1.29 3.50 16.51
N PRO A 56 1.95 2.64 17.29
CA PRO A 56 1.45 2.20 18.59
C PRO A 56 1.34 3.38 19.57
N SER A 57 0.19 3.53 20.21
CA SER A 57 -0.08 4.59 21.19
C SER A 57 -0.54 3.99 22.52
N GLY A 58 0.05 4.47 23.62
CA GLY A 58 -0.22 3.97 24.97
C GLY A 58 0.25 2.52 25.22
N PHE A 59 -0.24 1.93 26.31
CA PHE A 59 0.17 0.61 26.83
C PHE A 59 -1.00 -0.37 26.77
N THR A 60 -1.39 -0.74 25.56
CA THR A 60 -2.49 -1.67 25.30
C THR A 60 -1.99 -2.90 24.54
N ALA A 61 -2.70 -4.02 24.65
CA ALA A 61 -2.37 -5.23 23.89
C ALA A 61 -2.35 -5.00 22.36
N THR A 62 -3.07 -4.01 21.84
CA THR A 62 -2.99 -3.62 20.43
C THR A 62 -1.69 -2.88 20.12
N ALA A 63 -1.32 -1.90 20.95
CA ALA A 63 -0.05 -1.18 20.83
C ALA A 63 1.14 -2.14 20.96
N ASP A 64 1.11 -3.09 21.90
CA ASP A 64 2.19 -4.06 22.10
C ASP A 64 2.35 -5.03 20.92
N ARG A 65 1.23 -5.46 20.31
CA ARG A 65 1.29 -6.25 19.07
C ARG A 65 1.89 -5.47 17.91
N MET A 66 1.61 -4.16 17.80
CA MET A 66 2.22 -3.31 16.78
C MET A 66 3.72 -3.13 17.02
N ARG A 67 4.14 -2.93 18.28
CA ARG A 67 5.57 -2.89 18.65
C ARG A 67 6.28 -4.20 18.29
N ALA A 68 5.67 -5.34 18.59
CA ALA A 68 6.22 -6.65 18.24
C ALA A 68 6.32 -6.89 16.72
N LEU A 69 5.35 -6.38 15.93
CA LEU A 69 5.40 -6.47 14.46
C LEU A 69 6.47 -5.55 13.85
N LEU A 70 6.69 -4.38 14.45
CA LEU A 70 7.77 -3.47 14.06
C LEU A 70 9.15 -4.04 14.41
N ASP A 71 9.25 -4.77 15.52
CA ASP A 71 10.49 -5.35 16.04
C ASP A 71 11.59 -4.28 16.19
N ASP A 72 12.66 -4.34 15.38
CA ASP A 72 13.74 -3.32 15.27
C ASP A 72 13.66 -2.46 13.99
N GLN A 73 12.64 -2.65 13.14
CA GLN A 73 12.45 -1.88 11.90
C GLN A 73 11.82 -0.50 12.15
N GLU A 74 12.18 0.52 11.37
CA GLU A 74 11.56 1.86 11.46
C GLU A 74 10.07 1.86 11.10
N GLY A 75 9.72 1.03 10.11
CA GLY A 75 8.37 0.85 9.63
C GLY A 75 8.24 -0.39 8.75
N VAL A 76 7.02 -0.91 8.66
CA VAL A 76 6.67 -2.10 7.88
C VAL A 76 5.32 -1.93 7.20
N LEU A 77 5.20 -2.45 5.97
CA LEU A 77 3.89 -2.58 5.33
C LEU A 77 3.13 -3.72 5.99
N ALA A 78 2.03 -3.40 6.66
CA ALA A 78 1.36 -4.31 7.58
C ALA A 78 0.07 -4.93 7.00
N SER A 79 -0.65 -4.22 6.13
CA SER A 79 -1.94 -4.70 5.60
C SER A 79 -2.25 -4.15 4.21
N LEU A 80 -2.95 -4.97 3.41
CA LEU A 80 -3.63 -4.58 2.19
C LEU A 80 -5.12 -4.45 2.46
N CYS A 81 -5.70 -3.32 2.07
CA CYS A 81 -7.11 -3.06 2.30
C CYS A 81 -7.78 -2.77 0.97
N PHE A 82 -8.65 -3.68 0.52
CA PHE A 82 -9.32 -3.62 -0.78
C PHE A 82 -10.66 -2.91 -0.67
N ARG A 83 -10.95 -2.03 -1.64
CA ARG A 83 -12.27 -1.44 -1.78
C ARG A 83 -13.21 -2.43 -2.45
N VAL A 84 -14.44 -2.54 -1.93
CA VAL A 84 -15.47 -3.42 -2.48
C VAL A 84 -16.77 -2.67 -2.66
N ALA A 85 -17.48 -2.96 -3.75
CA ALA A 85 -18.75 -2.31 -4.07
C ALA A 85 -19.96 -2.83 -3.25
N ASP A 86 -19.82 -3.99 -2.62
CA ASP A 86 -20.92 -4.67 -1.90
C ASP A 86 -20.29 -5.67 -0.91
N MET A 87 -20.35 -5.33 0.37
CA MET A 87 -19.76 -6.09 1.47
C MET A 87 -20.42 -7.46 1.61
N SER A 88 -21.75 -7.53 1.49
CA SER A 88 -22.51 -8.78 1.62
C SER A 88 -22.13 -9.79 0.53
N LYS A 89 -21.94 -9.33 -0.71
CA LYS A 89 -21.44 -10.19 -1.80
C LYS A 89 -19.97 -10.55 -1.60
N MET A 90 -19.13 -9.61 -1.15
CA MET A 90 -17.73 -9.90 -0.89
C MET A 90 -17.56 -10.96 0.21
N HIS A 91 -18.20 -10.76 1.36
CA HIS A 91 -18.14 -11.69 2.49
C HIS A 91 -18.54 -13.11 2.06
N ARG A 92 -19.67 -13.27 1.36
CA ARG A 92 -20.08 -14.57 0.80
C ARG A 92 -19.06 -15.16 -0.18
N ARG A 93 -18.43 -14.33 -1.01
CA ARG A 93 -17.38 -14.79 -1.93
C ARG A 93 -16.17 -15.31 -1.17
N LEU A 94 -15.66 -14.54 -0.21
CA LEU A 94 -14.49 -14.91 0.60
C LEU A 94 -14.71 -16.25 1.30
N ASP A 95 -15.89 -16.45 1.87
CA ASP A 95 -16.27 -17.74 2.49
C ASP A 95 -16.26 -18.89 1.46
N ARG A 96 -16.90 -18.72 0.30
CA ARG A 96 -16.94 -19.73 -0.78
C ARG A 96 -15.59 -20.10 -1.37
N VAL A 97 -14.61 -19.20 -1.31
CA VAL A 97 -13.23 -19.46 -1.74
C VAL A 97 -12.30 -19.80 -0.55
N ALA A 98 -12.91 -20.23 0.56
CA ALA A 98 -12.25 -20.69 1.78
C ALA A 98 -11.25 -19.70 2.37
N LEU A 99 -11.49 -18.39 2.25
CA LEU A 99 -10.67 -17.34 2.87
C LEU A 99 -11.10 -17.02 4.32
N LYS A 100 -12.17 -17.67 4.81
CA LYS A 100 -12.69 -17.57 6.18
C LYS A 100 -12.75 -16.11 6.67
N PRO A 101 -13.63 -15.28 6.09
CA PRO A 101 -13.76 -13.89 6.50
C PRO A 101 -14.26 -13.78 7.95
N ASP A 102 -13.72 -12.82 8.70
CA ASP A 102 -14.29 -12.39 9.98
C ASP A 102 -15.71 -11.84 9.77
N PRO A 103 -16.59 -11.85 10.81
CA PRO A 103 -17.88 -11.18 10.74
C PRO A 103 -17.75 -9.72 10.26
N VAL A 104 -18.70 -9.27 9.47
CA VAL A 104 -18.74 -7.88 9.00
C VAL A 104 -18.92 -6.96 10.20
N ALA A 105 -18.02 -6.00 10.35
CA ALA A 105 -18.09 -4.94 11.34
C ALA A 105 -18.43 -3.60 10.67
N GLU A 106 -19.27 -2.80 11.31
CA GLU A 106 -19.46 -1.39 10.98
C GLU A 106 -18.47 -0.56 11.79
N VAL A 107 -17.82 0.40 11.15
CA VAL A 107 -16.75 1.18 11.73
C VAL A 107 -17.02 2.66 11.48
N GLU A 108 -16.77 3.45 12.50
CA GLU A 108 -16.73 4.91 12.45
C GLU A 108 -15.31 5.37 12.82
N SER A 109 -14.84 6.42 12.15
CA SER A 109 -13.67 7.17 12.56
C SER A 109 -14.00 8.65 12.53
N SER A 110 -13.52 9.39 13.54
CA SER A 110 -13.63 10.84 13.60
C SER A 110 -12.24 11.48 13.45
N ASP A 111 -12.16 12.58 12.69
CA ASP A 111 -10.94 13.33 12.47
C ASP A 111 -10.68 14.27 13.65
N ALA A 112 -9.47 14.19 14.22
CA ALA A 112 -9.09 15.00 15.36
C ALA A 112 -8.95 16.50 15.01
N ALA A 113 -8.69 16.84 13.75
CA ALA A 113 -8.49 18.22 13.32
C ALA A 113 -9.80 18.94 12.97
N THR A 114 -10.71 18.27 12.27
CA THR A 114 -11.95 18.87 11.74
C THR A 114 -13.21 18.41 12.46
N GLY A 115 -13.17 17.31 13.21
CA GLY A 115 -14.35 16.68 13.79
C GLY A 115 -15.26 15.97 12.77
N ALA A 116 -14.86 15.89 11.50
CA ALA A 116 -15.58 15.12 10.49
C ALA A 116 -15.60 13.63 10.85
N ALA A 117 -16.62 12.90 10.41
CA ALA A 117 -16.73 11.46 10.60
C ALA A 117 -16.72 10.73 9.25
N LEU A 118 -16.18 9.51 9.25
CA LEU A 118 -16.20 8.58 8.13
C LEU A 118 -16.77 7.24 8.61
N HIS A 119 -17.58 6.62 7.76
CA HIS A 119 -18.22 5.34 8.07
C HIS A 119 -17.91 4.30 7.00
N TRP A 120 -17.71 3.06 7.42
CA TRP A 120 -17.54 1.95 6.48
C TRP A 120 -17.89 0.61 7.11
N LYS A 121 -18.17 -0.36 6.24
CA LYS A 121 -18.22 -1.76 6.62
C LYS A 121 -16.87 -2.39 6.33
N ARG A 122 -16.40 -3.28 7.19
CA ARG A 122 -15.19 -4.08 6.94
C ARG A 122 -15.35 -5.55 7.31
N THR A 123 -14.59 -6.38 6.60
CA THR A 123 -14.25 -7.75 7.00
C THR A 123 -12.77 -7.97 6.71
N ARG A 124 -12.22 -9.08 7.21
CA ARG A 124 -10.82 -9.47 7.05
C ARG A 124 -10.75 -10.96 6.73
N ALA A 125 -9.89 -11.35 5.80
CA ALA A 125 -9.60 -12.76 5.57
C ALA A 125 -8.64 -13.32 6.61
N ALA A 126 -8.77 -14.62 6.92
CA ALA A 126 -7.84 -15.30 7.81
C ALA A 126 -6.41 -15.25 7.24
N THR A 127 -5.46 -14.82 8.08
CA THR A 127 -4.12 -14.41 7.62
C THR A 127 -3.26 -15.58 7.16
N GLU A 128 -3.43 -16.73 7.79
CA GLU A 128 -2.82 -17.99 7.40
C GLU A 128 -3.31 -18.49 6.02
N LEU A 129 -4.54 -18.12 5.62
CA LEU A 129 -5.11 -18.48 4.32
C LEU A 129 -4.78 -17.49 3.20
N THR A 130 -4.09 -16.41 3.55
CA THR A 130 -3.59 -15.34 2.67
C THR A 130 -2.06 -15.29 2.70
N ARG A 131 -1.42 -16.41 3.08
CA ARG A 131 0.03 -16.59 3.12
C ARG A 131 0.71 -15.53 3.98
N GLY A 132 0.13 -15.17 5.13
CA GLY A 132 0.72 -14.20 6.05
C GLY A 132 0.41 -12.74 5.75
N VAL A 133 -0.05 -12.38 4.53
CA VAL A 133 -0.41 -11.00 4.21
C VAL A 133 -1.78 -10.68 4.79
N ARG A 134 -1.86 -9.70 5.69
CA ARG A 134 -3.14 -9.27 6.29
C ARG A 134 -3.98 -8.54 5.25
N MET A 135 -5.14 -9.09 4.92
CA MET A 135 -6.05 -8.53 3.90
C MET A 135 -7.40 -8.15 4.49
N PHE A 136 -7.76 -6.87 4.33
CA PHE A 136 -9.06 -6.32 4.68
C PHE A 136 -9.86 -5.98 3.42
N PHE A 137 -11.17 -5.94 3.57
CA PHE A 137 -12.12 -5.56 2.53
C PHE A 137 -13.06 -4.52 3.12
N LEU A 138 -13.25 -3.41 2.41
CA LEU A 138 -14.00 -2.26 2.90
C LEU A 138 -15.04 -1.80 1.89
N GLU A 139 -16.26 -1.58 2.35
CA GLU A 139 -17.31 -0.83 1.64
C GLU A 139 -17.46 0.50 2.36
N LEU A 140 -16.99 1.57 1.74
CA LEU A 140 -17.08 2.92 2.30
C LEU A 140 -18.50 3.46 2.16
N ALA A 141 -18.99 4.16 3.17
CA ALA A 141 -20.23 4.94 3.06
C ALA A 141 -19.95 6.28 2.35
N GLU A 142 -18.80 6.89 2.60
CA GLU A 142 -18.34 8.13 1.98
C GLU A 142 -16.91 8.00 1.41
N GLU A 143 -16.62 8.78 0.36
CA GLU A 143 -15.24 8.92 -0.11
C GLU A 143 -14.38 9.71 0.89
N ARG A 144 -13.11 9.32 1.02
CA ARG A 144 -12.17 10.01 1.91
C ARG A 144 -11.81 11.38 1.34
N PRO A 145 -11.60 12.40 2.20
CA PRO A 145 -11.05 13.67 1.74
C PRO A 145 -9.68 13.44 1.10
N LYS A 146 -9.39 14.17 0.01
CA LYS A 146 -8.10 14.10 -0.68
C LYS A 146 -7.03 14.92 0.05
N SER A 147 -5.80 14.44 0.04
CA SER A 147 -4.62 15.16 0.52
C SER A 147 -4.25 16.30 -0.42
N VAL A 148 -4.27 17.52 0.12
CA VAL A 148 -3.95 18.75 -0.61
C VAL A 148 -2.45 18.82 -0.89
N ALA A 149 -2.07 19.21 -2.12
CA ALA A 149 -0.68 19.48 -2.47
C ALA A 149 -0.14 20.69 -1.71
N ILE A 150 1.06 20.58 -1.15
CA ILE A 150 1.72 21.64 -0.38
C ILE A 150 3.07 22.05 -0.97
N ASP A 151 3.48 21.40 -2.05
CA ASP A 151 4.74 21.66 -2.74
C ASP A 151 4.61 21.34 -4.24
N VAL A 152 5.61 21.73 -5.01
CA VAL A 152 5.71 21.44 -6.45
C VAL A 152 5.93 19.95 -6.71
N ALA A 153 5.49 19.46 -7.88
CA ALA A 153 5.65 18.06 -8.27
C ALA A 153 5.29 17.06 -7.13
N PRO A 154 4.06 17.13 -6.59
CA PRO A 154 3.60 16.18 -5.58
C PRO A 154 3.46 14.79 -6.20
N ILE A 155 3.47 13.76 -5.35
CA ILE A 155 3.13 12.41 -5.77
C ILE A 155 1.63 12.32 -6.05
N ASP A 156 1.22 11.71 -7.16
CA ASP A 156 -0.17 11.69 -7.61
C ASP A 156 -0.96 10.50 -7.06
N GLY A 157 -0.30 9.35 -6.98
CA GLY A 157 -0.92 8.08 -6.61
C GLY A 157 0.09 6.95 -6.58
N LEU A 158 -0.37 5.72 -6.36
CA LEU A 158 0.49 4.55 -6.41
C LEU A 158 0.41 3.91 -7.79
N ASP A 159 1.57 3.52 -8.31
CA ASP A 159 1.68 2.70 -9.50
C ASP A 159 1.40 1.24 -9.19
N HIS A 160 2.12 0.72 -8.20
CA HIS A 160 2.01 -0.65 -7.73
C HIS A 160 2.52 -0.83 -6.31
N ILE A 161 1.99 -1.86 -5.65
CA ILE A 161 2.53 -2.42 -4.41
C ILE A 161 3.22 -3.75 -4.72
N VAL A 162 4.39 -3.96 -4.13
CA VAL A 162 5.22 -5.15 -4.33
C VAL A 162 5.02 -6.13 -3.19
N ILE A 163 4.76 -7.38 -3.54
CA ILE A 163 4.64 -8.53 -2.66
C ILE A 163 5.69 -9.55 -3.06
N THR A 164 6.51 -10.01 -2.12
CA THR A 164 7.48 -11.07 -2.39
C THR A 164 6.89 -12.42 -2.00
N THR A 165 7.07 -13.41 -2.88
CA THR A 165 6.66 -14.80 -2.66
C THR A 165 7.77 -15.78 -3.04
N GLU A 166 7.80 -16.92 -2.40
CA GLU A 166 8.60 -18.08 -2.83
C GLU A 166 7.79 -19.07 -3.67
N ASP A 167 6.46 -18.93 -3.73
CA ASP A 167 5.52 -19.84 -4.39
C ASP A 167 4.54 -19.07 -5.29
N SER A 168 4.95 -18.87 -6.56
CA SER A 168 4.20 -18.12 -7.55
C SER A 168 2.82 -18.73 -7.85
N ASP A 169 2.71 -20.06 -7.88
CA ASP A 169 1.45 -20.74 -8.20
C ASP A 169 0.40 -20.49 -7.12
N ARG A 170 0.81 -20.56 -5.85
CA ARG A 170 -0.10 -20.22 -4.74
C ARG A 170 -0.46 -18.74 -4.73
N ALA A 171 0.46 -17.85 -5.06
CA ALA A 171 0.15 -16.43 -5.18
C ALA A 171 -0.84 -16.18 -6.34
N ALA A 172 -0.65 -16.80 -7.50
CA ALA A 172 -1.58 -16.72 -8.62
C ALA A 172 -2.97 -17.24 -8.28
N ALA A 173 -3.06 -18.37 -7.55
CA ALA A 173 -4.32 -18.89 -7.05
C ALA A 173 -5.00 -17.93 -6.06
N LEU A 174 -4.23 -17.27 -5.19
CA LEU A 174 -4.76 -16.31 -4.23
C LEU A 174 -5.27 -15.03 -4.90
N TYR A 175 -4.39 -14.29 -5.59
CA TYR A 175 -4.72 -12.99 -6.16
C TYR A 175 -5.63 -13.10 -7.38
N GLY A 176 -5.36 -14.06 -8.27
CA GLY A 176 -6.17 -14.31 -9.47
C GLY A 176 -7.48 -15.02 -9.15
N ALA A 177 -7.41 -16.30 -8.76
CA ALA A 177 -8.61 -17.12 -8.67
C ALA A 177 -9.51 -16.80 -7.46
N ARG A 178 -8.93 -16.68 -6.25
CA ARG A 178 -9.71 -16.48 -5.02
C ARG A 178 -10.18 -15.03 -4.88
N LEU A 179 -9.28 -14.06 -4.98
CA LEU A 179 -9.63 -12.64 -4.91
C LEU A 179 -10.31 -12.11 -6.18
N GLY A 180 -10.02 -12.71 -7.35
CA GLY A 180 -10.64 -12.32 -8.61
C GLY A 180 -9.96 -11.13 -9.28
N LEU A 181 -8.68 -10.87 -9.00
CA LEU A 181 -7.91 -9.83 -9.69
C LEU A 181 -7.46 -10.35 -11.08
N ASP A 182 -7.38 -9.44 -12.04
CA ASP A 182 -7.01 -9.78 -13.42
C ASP A 182 -5.49 -9.89 -13.57
N LEU A 183 -5.00 -11.09 -13.92
CA LEU A 183 -3.58 -11.35 -14.19
C LEU A 183 -3.20 -10.74 -15.54
N ALA A 184 -2.64 -9.54 -15.51
CA ALA A 184 -2.28 -8.77 -16.70
C ALA A 184 -0.87 -9.04 -17.23
N LEU A 185 0.01 -9.62 -16.40
CA LEU A 185 1.37 -10.00 -16.79
C LEU A 185 1.81 -11.19 -15.95
N ASP A 186 2.46 -12.16 -16.59
CA ASP A 186 3.33 -13.13 -15.95
C ASP A 186 4.59 -13.24 -16.79
N ARG A 187 5.75 -12.93 -16.21
CA ARG A 187 7.03 -12.93 -16.93
C ARG A 187 8.16 -13.41 -16.03
N SER A 188 8.98 -14.29 -16.58
CA SER A 188 10.19 -14.81 -15.94
C SER A 188 11.45 -14.36 -16.67
N HIS A 189 12.53 -14.14 -15.93
CA HIS A 189 13.86 -13.84 -16.43
C HIS A 189 14.93 -14.30 -15.44
N HIS A 190 16.09 -14.73 -15.95
CA HIS A 190 17.16 -15.27 -15.11
C HIS A 190 17.69 -14.27 -14.08
N ASP A 191 17.92 -13.01 -14.48
CA ASP A 191 18.49 -11.99 -13.59
C ASP A 191 17.58 -11.52 -12.45
N TRP A 192 16.26 -11.50 -12.67
CA TRP A 192 15.33 -10.84 -11.74
C TRP A 192 14.15 -11.70 -11.28
N GLY A 193 14.07 -12.94 -11.77
CA GLY A 193 13.09 -13.92 -11.32
C GLY A 193 11.78 -13.80 -12.06
N GLN A 194 10.66 -14.02 -11.38
CA GLN A 194 9.31 -13.96 -11.95
C GLN A 194 8.54 -12.76 -11.39
N LEU A 195 7.80 -12.08 -12.27
CA LEU A 195 6.91 -10.97 -11.94
C LEU A 195 5.52 -11.29 -12.44
N MET A 196 4.54 -11.24 -11.55
CA MET A 196 3.11 -11.35 -11.89
C MET A 196 2.39 -10.06 -11.53
N PHE A 197 1.65 -9.48 -12.46
CA PHE A 197 0.89 -8.24 -12.25
C PHE A 197 -0.60 -8.54 -12.21
N PHE A 198 -1.24 -8.20 -11.09
CA PHE A 198 -2.68 -8.28 -10.93
C PHE A 198 -3.29 -6.87 -10.93
N ARG A 199 -4.23 -6.60 -11.83
CA ARG A 199 -4.93 -5.30 -11.83
C ARG A 199 -5.85 -5.19 -10.63
N CYS A 200 -5.77 -4.06 -9.93
CA CYS A 200 -6.62 -3.73 -8.80
C CYS A 200 -7.09 -2.28 -8.95
N GLY A 201 -8.24 -2.10 -9.62
CA GLY A 201 -8.69 -0.76 -10.04
C GLY A 201 -7.67 -0.14 -11.00
N ASP A 202 -7.18 1.04 -10.65
CA ASP A 202 -6.20 1.78 -11.45
C ASP A 202 -4.73 1.42 -11.10
N LEU A 203 -4.45 0.56 -10.12
CA LEU A 203 -3.08 0.16 -9.76
C LEU A 203 -2.79 -1.33 -9.97
N ILE A 204 -1.52 -1.71 -9.79
CA ILE A 204 -1.07 -3.10 -9.87
C ILE A 204 -0.70 -3.65 -8.49
N VAL A 205 -1.17 -4.85 -8.17
CA VAL A 205 -0.55 -5.70 -7.15
C VAL A 205 0.50 -6.54 -7.85
N GLU A 206 1.77 -6.21 -7.63
CA GLU A 206 2.92 -6.90 -8.22
C GLU A 206 3.42 -7.98 -7.27
N VAL A 207 3.42 -9.22 -7.72
CA VAL A 207 3.97 -10.35 -6.99
C VAL A 207 5.30 -10.75 -7.62
N VAL A 208 6.34 -10.82 -6.80
CA VAL A 208 7.73 -11.07 -7.22
C VAL A 208 8.25 -12.32 -6.55
N ARG A 209 8.77 -13.24 -7.37
CA ARG A 209 9.60 -14.35 -6.91
C ARG A 209 11.03 -14.13 -7.39
N ARG A 210 11.96 -13.94 -6.46
CA ARG A 210 13.36 -13.67 -6.79
C ARG A 210 14.09 -14.95 -7.23
N PRO A 211 15.20 -14.86 -7.98
CA PRO A 211 15.96 -16.03 -8.44
C PRO A 211 16.61 -16.83 -7.30
N VAL A 212 16.96 -16.16 -6.20
CA VAL A 212 17.69 -16.76 -5.08
C VAL A 212 16.71 -17.49 -4.17
N ALA A 213 16.92 -18.79 -4.01
CA ALA A 213 16.14 -19.63 -3.10
C ALA A 213 16.54 -19.40 -1.62
N GLY A 214 15.64 -19.75 -0.70
CA GLY A 214 15.89 -19.73 0.75
C GLY A 214 15.04 -18.74 1.54
N GLY A 215 14.02 -18.15 0.91
CA GLY A 215 13.02 -17.36 1.60
C GLY A 215 12.00 -18.19 2.37
N ASP A 216 11.06 -17.50 3.01
CA ASP A 216 9.93 -18.09 3.71
C ASP A 216 8.92 -18.68 2.70
N SER A 217 8.88 -20.00 2.58
CA SER A 217 7.98 -20.68 1.63
C SER A 217 6.50 -20.62 2.04
N LEU A 218 6.24 -20.36 3.31
CA LEU A 218 4.89 -20.35 3.88
C LEU A 218 4.25 -18.97 3.82
N HIS A 219 5.06 -17.91 3.94
CA HIS A 219 4.55 -16.55 4.02
C HIS A 219 5.07 -15.64 2.89
N ASP A 220 4.13 -14.97 2.24
CA ASP A 220 4.38 -13.84 1.37
C ASP A 220 4.54 -12.56 2.23
N ARG A 221 5.25 -11.57 1.70
CA ARG A 221 5.52 -10.32 2.44
C ARG A 221 5.27 -9.10 1.56
N LEU A 222 4.61 -8.10 2.15
CA LEU A 222 4.59 -6.76 1.56
C LEU A 222 6.00 -6.18 1.65
N TRP A 223 6.51 -5.69 0.53
CA TRP A 223 7.92 -5.31 0.44
C TRP A 223 8.14 -3.84 0.14
N GLY A 224 7.42 -3.27 -0.83
CA GLY A 224 7.69 -1.92 -1.28
C GLY A 224 6.56 -1.28 -2.07
N LEU A 225 6.71 0.02 -2.30
CA LEU A 225 5.75 0.88 -2.96
C LEU A 225 6.42 1.60 -4.13
N SER A 226 5.73 1.64 -5.26
CA SER A 226 6.13 2.45 -6.41
C SER A 226 5.08 3.52 -6.65
N TRP A 227 5.47 4.79 -6.52
CA TRP A 227 4.57 5.94 -6.63
C TRP A 227 4.63 6.58 -8.01
N ARG A 228 3.54 7.22 -8.41
CA ARG A 228 3.42 7.98 -9.65
C ARG A 228 3.74 9.44 -9.41
N VAL A 229 4.51 9.99 -10.34
CA VAL A 229 4.80 11.43 -10.41
C VAL A 229 4.61 11.90 -11.86
N ALA A 230 4.06 13.11 -12.01
CA ALA A 230 3.88 13.73 -13.32
C ALA A 230 5.19 14.22 -13.95
N ASP A 231 6.13 14.68 -13.12
CA ASP A 231 7.47 15.14 -13.53
C ASP A 231 8.51 14.61 -12.56
N ILE A 232 9.27 13.59 -12.99
CA ILE A 232 10.25 12.94 -12.11
C ILE A 232 11.48 13.82 -11.84
N ASP A 233 11.84 14.72 -12.74
CA ASP A 233 13.02 15.57 -12.58
C ASP A 233 12.72 16.69 -11.58
N ALA A 234 11.55 17.32 -11.70
CA ALA A 234 11.07 18.31 -10.73
C ALA A 234 10.87 17.67 -9.35
N THR A 235 10.30 16.46 -9.29
CA THR A 235 10.15 15.72 -8.02
C THR A 235 11.52 15.44 -7.40
N ARG A 236 12.49 14.97 -8.20
CA ARG A 236 13.83 14.68 -7.72
C ARG A 236 14.52 15.92 -7.15
N ALA A 237 14.45 17.05 -7.86
CA ALA A 237 15.03 18.31 -7.41
C ALA A 237 14.45 18.75 -6.06
N ARG A 238 13.13 18.65 -5.90
CA ARG A 238 12.45 18.94 -4.62
C ARG A 238 12.94 18.03 -3.49
N LEU A 239 13.02 16.72 -3.73
CA LEU A 239 13.44 15.76 -2.71
C LEU A 239 14.90 15.98 -2.28
N LEU A 240 15.79 16.25 -3.22
CA LEU A 240 17.18 16.60 -2.92
C LEU A 240 17.29 17.90 -2.11
N ALA A 241 16.53 18.93 -2.47
CA ALA A 241 16.49 20.19 -1.73
C ALA A 241 15.95 20.01 -0.30
N ALA A 242 15.05 19.04 -0.09
CA ALA A 242 14.54 18.65 1.22
C ALA A 242 15.46 17.69 1.99
N GLY A 243 16.63 17.35 1.45
CA GLY A 243 17.62 16.49 2.11
C GLY A 243 17.36 14.99 2.01
N LEU A 244 16.49 14.55 1.10
CA LEU A 244 16.29 13.12 0.84
C LEU A 244 17.38 12.59 -0.10
N ASP A 245 17.85 11.38 0.20
CA ASP A 245 18.74 10.59 -0.64
C ASP A 245 17.93 9.86 -1.70
N VAL A 246 18.11 10.29 -2.95
CA VAL A 246 17.44 9.76 -4.13
C VAL A 246 18.45 9.48 -5.24
N THR A 247 18.26 8.38 -5.96
CA THR A 247 19.15 8.02 -7.08
C THR A 247 19.00 8.99 -8.25
N GLU A 248 19.93 8.95 -9.20
CA GLU A 248 19.72 9.50 -10.53
C GLU A 248 18.49 8.87 -11.20
N VAL A 249 17.83 9.65 -12.07
CA VAL A 249 16.71 9.19 -12.89
C VAL A 249 17.25 8.26 -13.99
N ARG A 250 16.59 7.12 -14.18
CA ARG A 250 16.93 6.16 -15.23
C ARG A 250 15.68 5.63 -15.93
N ASN A 251 15.87 5.08 -17.13
CA ASN A 251 14.79 4.40 -17.82
C ASN A 251 14.35 3.15 -17.04
N GLY A 252 13.04 3.00 -16.90
CA GLY A 252 12.41 1.80 -16.35
C GLY A 252 12.39 0.66 -17.36
N ARG A 253 11.98 -0.53 -16.89
CA ARG A 253 11.91 -1.74 -17.73
C ARG A 253 10.80 -1.69 -18.77
N LYS A 254 9.71 -0.98 -18.46
CA LYS A 254 8.61 -0.76 -19.39
C LYS A 254 9.00 0.39 -20.33
N PRO A 255 8.87 0.22 -21.66
CA PRO A 255 9.11 1.33 -22.58
C PRO A 255 8.28 2.56 -22.20
N GLY A 256 8.92 3.73 -22.24
CA GLY A 256 8.27 5.00 -21.88
C GLY A 256 8.06 5.19 -20.36
N THR A 257 8.83 4.51 -19.50
CA THR A 257 8.84 4.84 -18.07
C THR A 257 10.23 5.30 -17.62
N ARG A 258 10.24 6.25 -16.69
CA ARG A 258 11.43 6.70 -15.96
C ARG A 258 11.24 6.41 -14.48
N ILE A 259 12.31 6.04 -13.79
CA ILE A 259 12.28 5.68 -12.37
C ILE A 259 13.43 6.30 -11.60
N MET A 260 13.19 6.54 -10.30
CA MET A 260 14.23 6.79 -9.29
C MET A 260 13.90 6.05 -8.00
N THR A 261 14.90 5.72 -7.19
CA THR A 261 14.72 5.11 -5.87
C THR A 261 14.93 6.15 -4.79
N VAL A 262 14.06 6.14 -3.78
CA VAL A 262 14.19 6.95 -2.56
C VAL A 262 14.75 6.07 -1.45
N ARG A 263 15.86 6.50 -0.83
CA ARG A 263 16.65 5.67 0.10
C ARG A 263 16.43 6.01 1.57
N ASN A 264 15.97 7.21 1.88
CA ASN A 264 15.65 7.65 3.24
C ASN A 264 14.33 8.43 3.27
N GLY A 265 13.83 8.77 4.47
CA GLY A 265 12.57 9.50 4.62
C GLY A 265 11.33 8.67 4.27
N THR A 266 11.45 7.34 4.26
CA THR A 266 10.39 6.38 3.92
C THR A 266 10.04 5.44 5.07
N CYS A 267 10.55 5.71 6.29
CA CYS A 267 10.41 4.84 7.45
C CYS A 267 10.88 3.40 7.17
N GLY A 268 11.99 3.24 6.44
CA GLY A 268 12.52 1.93 6.03
C GLY A 268 11.76 1.21 4.91
N ILE A 269 10.64 1.75 4.42
CA ILE A 269 9.85 1.12 3.35
C ILE A 269 10.51 1.34 1.99
N GLN A 270 10.68 0.25 1.24
CA GLN A 270 11.29 0.28 -0.10
C GLN A 270 10.42 1.11 -1.04
N THR A 271 11.00 2.17 -1.61
CA THR A 271 10.24 3.19 -2.33
C THR A 271 10.88 3.52 -3.67
N VAL A 272 10.07 3.45 -4.71
CA VAL A 272 10.41 3.87 -6.07
C VAL A 272 9.43 4.96 -6.50
N LEU A 273 9.93 5.96 -7.24
CA LEU A 273 9.10 6.93 -7.95
C LEU A 273 9.18 6.61 -9.43
N LEU A 274 8.04 6.68 -10.10
CA LEU A 274 7.89 6.31 -11.50
C LEU A 274 7.09 7.40 -12.21
N GLU A 275 7.62 7.84 -13.34
CA GLU A 275 6.91 8.66 -14.30
C GLU A 275 6.63 7.81 -15.54
N ARG A 276 5.40 7.91 -16.04
CA ARG A 276 5.00 7.33 -17.31
C ARG A 276 4.99 8.46 -18.33
N SER A 277 5.76 8.32 -19.41
CA SER A 277 5.57 9.17 -20.58
C SER A 277 4.12 9.03 -21.06
N PRO A 278 3.49 10.11 -21.55
CA PRO A 278 2.20 10.02 -22.19
C PRO A 278 2.23 8.90 -23.24
N LYS A 279 1.21 8.05 -23.27
CA LYS A 279 1.05 7.15 -24.43
C LYS A 279 1.01 8.05 -25.67
N PRO A 280 1.77 7.72 -26.74
CA PRO A 280 1.55 8.37 -28.03
C PRO A 280 0.05 8.29 -28.33
N VAL A 281 -0.56 9.43 -28.68
CA VAL A 281 -1.92 9.43 -29.23
C VAL A 281 -1.81 8.71 -30.57
N GLU A 282 -2.39 7.52 -30.67
CA GLU A 282 -2.59 6.84 -31.96
C GLU A 282 -3.65 7.56 -32.80
#